data_AF-A0A6P1EK63-F1
#
_entry.id   AF-A0A6P1EK63-F1
#
_cell.length_a   1.000
_cell.length_b   1.000
_cell.length_c   1.000
_cell.angle_alpha   90.00
_cell.angle_beta   90.00
_cell.angle_gamma   90.00
#
_symmetry.space_group_name_H-M   'P 1'
#
loop_
_entity.id
_entity.type
_entity.pdbx_description
1 polymer ?
#
loop_
_entity_poly.entity_id
_entity_poly.type
_entity_poly.pdbx_seq_one_letter_code
_entity_poly.pdbx_strand_id
1 'polypeptide(L)'
;MNARHRALAGLLGICLATATHAAPASFTGYGDFYRSLGGTLFPGSGTDMAMPCTDAPRNCVWVTSMGQALRRFDQTLWSGPGDLAMTPPAGVPDVAFDGEALVVGTQRWPLSDAINLAPAPWHDNAPIAAENVAVMTLWHRGSSVCLDIRQVSSGKGDRYTKVVLLHEKRLYVLPPLFGTCAAIREAPHHGFSYPSNTYLGAGMESDPEGLQVDYLLSDGITRVERYRLRFPDHDNPFVFEAMRE
;
A
#
# COMPACT_ATOMS: atom_id res chain seq x y z
N MET A 1 35.77 -3.79 73.14
CA MET A 1 36.53 -3.16 72.04
C MET A 1 35.83 -3.51 70.73
N ASN A 2 35.46 -2.50 69.95
CA ASN A 2 35.31 -2.44 68.47
C ASN A 2 34.39 -3.46 67.76
N ALA A 3 33.50 -3.12 66.83
CA ALA A 3 33.20 -1.87 66.17
C ALA A 3 31.78 -1.94 65.56
N ARG A 4 31.04 -0.83 65.66
CA ARG A 4 29.87 -0.51 64.83
C ARG A 4 30.35 -0.13 63.44
N HIS A 5 29.83 -0.76 62.38
CA HIS A 5 29.87 -0.17 61.03
C HIS A 5 28.47 -0.22 60.41
N ARG A 6 27.86 0.96 60.38
CA ARG A 6 26.73 1.31 59.52
C ARG A 6 27.29 1.58 58.13
N ALA A 7 26.68 1.00 57.09
CA ALA A 7 26.85 1.43 55.69
C ALA A 7 25.44 1.53 55.09
N LEU A 8 24.86 2.73 55.08
CA LEU A 8 24.87 3.76 54.03
C LEU A 8 23.93 3.42 52.87
N ALA A 9 22.88 4.23 52.77
CA ALA A 9 21.86 4.22 51.74
C ALA A 9 22.46 4.48 50.35
N GLY A 10 22.14 3.61 49.39
CA GLY A 10 22.40 3.81 47.97
C GLY A 10 21.11 4.25 47.29
N LEU A 11 21.10 5.49 46.78
CA LEU A 11 20.01 6.10 46.04
C LEU A 11 19.56 5.24 44.84
N LEU A 12 18.26 4.95 44.76
CA LEU A 12 17.62 4.52 43.52
C LEU A 12 17.63 5.69 42.54
N GLY A 13 18.53 5.63 41.57
CA GLY A 13 18.56 6.53 40.42
C GLY A 13 17.30 6.32 39.57
N ILE A 14 16.44 7.32 39.57
CA ILE A 14 15.33 7.48 38.63
C ILE A 14 15.96 7.55 37.23
N CYS A 15 15.92 6.45 36.48
CA CYS A 15 16.20 6.49 35.05
C CYS A 15 15.06 7.27 34.40
N LEU A 16 15.26 8.56 34.19
CA LEU A 16 14.43 9.34 33.28
C LEU A 16 14.47 8.64 31.92
N ALA A 17 13.32 8.11 31.50
CA ALA A 17 13.06 7.80 30.11
C ALA A 17 13.05 9.14 29.34
N THR A 18 14.24 9.63 29.00
CA THR A 18 14.35 10.65 27.96
C THR A 18 13.83 10.00 26.69
N ALA A 19 12.64 10.42 26.25
CA ALA A 19 12.20 10.21 24.88
C ALA A 19 13.23 10.90 23.98
N THR A 20 14.23 10.13 23.55
CA THR A 20 15.15 10.52 22.49
C THR A 20 14.29 10.66 21.25
N HIS A 21 13.92 11.89 20.91
CA HIS A 21 13.44 12.21 19.57
C HIS A 21 14.60 11.84 18.65
N ALA A 22 14.46 10.71 17.94
CA ALA A 22 15.41 10.33 16.92
C ALA A 22 15.52 11.49 15.93
N ALA A 23 16.75 11.79 15.48
CA ALA A 23 16.96 12.81 14.47
C ALA A 23 16.11 12.48 13.22
N PRO A 24 15.59 13.49 12.49
CA PRO A 24 14.86 13.26 11.26
C PRO A 24 15.68 12.39 10.31
N ALA A 25 15.06 11.35 9.74
CA ALA A 25 15.69 10.47 8.77
C ALA A 25 15.36 10.96 7.35
N SER A 26 16.36 11.09 6.49
CA SER A 26 16.18 11.50 5.11
C SER A 26 15.91 10.31 4.19
N PHE A 27 14.97 10.49 3.25
CA PHE A 27 14.59 9.49 2.26
C PHE A 27 14.51 10.14 0.87
N THR A 28 14.76 9.34 -0.17
CA THR A 28 14.63 9.74 -1.59
C THR A 28 13.48 9.01 -2.29
N GLY A 29 12.54 8.46 -1.51
CA GLY A 29 11.37 7.78 -2.02
C GLY A 29 10.50 7.18 -0.92
N TYR A 30 9.19 7.14 -1.17
CA TYR A 30 8.20 6.61 -0.22
C TYR A 30 8.36 5.11 0.06
N GLY A 31 8.76 4.33 -0.93
CA GLY A 31 8.99 2.89 -0.75
C GLY A 31 10.07 2.58 0.29
N ASP A 32 11.15 3.35 0.33
CA ASP A 32 12.23 3.18 1.32
C ASP A 32 11.78 3.60 2.70
N PHE A 33 11.07 4.73 2.78
CA PHE A 33 10.45 5.18 4.02
C PHE A 33 9.53 4.12 4.60
N TYR A 34 8.57 3.60 3.83
CA TYR A 34 7.64 2.58 4.32
C TYR A 34 8.31 1.28 4.75
N ARG A 35 9.32 0.81 3.99
CA ARG A 35 10.11 -0.36 4.40
C ARG A 35 10.87 -0.12 5.70
N SER A 36 11.37 1.10 5.94
CA SER A 36 12.11 1.44 7.16
C SER A 36 11.26 1.37 8.44
N LEU A 37 9.93 1.49 8.33
CA LEU A 37 9.02 1.43 9.48
C LEU A 37 8.85 0.01 10.05
N GLY A 38 9.21 -1.02 9.28
CA GLY A 38 9.09 -2.43 9.68
C GLY A 38 7.64 -2.92 9.85
N GLY A 39 7.49 -4.22 10.11
CA GLY A 39 6.18 -4.85 10.32
C GLY A 39 5.28 -4.85 9.08
N THR A 40 5.87 -4.81 7.88
CA THR A 40 5.12 -4.80 6.62
C THR A 40 4.30 -6.07 6.46
N LEU A 41 3.03 -5.93 6.05
CA LEU A 41 2.18 -7.07 5.73
C LEU A 41 2.74 -7.86 4.53
N PHE A 42 3.36 -7.16 3.57
CA PHE A 42 3.95 -7.76 2.36
C PHE A 42 5.46 -7.50 2.30
N PRO A 43 6.30 -8.44 2.77
CA PRO A 43 7.76 -8.24 2.86
C PRO A 43 8.54 -8.46 1.54
N GLY A 44 7.87 -8.93 0.48
CA GLY A 44 8.48 -9.25 -0.82
C GLY A 44 8.71 -8.03 -1.74
N SER A 45 8.94 -8.26 -3.03
CA SER A 45 9.21 -7.19 -4.02
C SER A 45 8.06 -6.94 -5.02
N GLY A 46 6.85 -7.39 -4.72
CA GLY A 46 5.74 -7.39 -5.69
C GLY A 46 6.02 -8.27 -6.92
N THR A 47 5.03 -8.45 -7.77
CA THR A 47 5.11 -9.19 -9.04
C THR A 47 4.27 -8.44 -10.06
N ASP A 48 4.89 -7.99 -11.15
CA ASP A 48 4.14 -7.31 -12.20
C ASP A 48 3.15 -8.25 -12.87
N MET A 49 1.94 -7.75 -13.10
CA MET A 49 0.89 -8.47 -13.80
C MET A 49 0.95 -8.16 -15.30
N ALA A 50 0.52 -9.12 -16.11
CA ALA A 50 0.41 -8.95 -17.56
C ALA A 50 -1.02 -8.52 -17.94
N MET A 51 -1.17 -7.75 -19.03
CA MET A 51 -2.48 -7.35 -19.56
C MET A 51 -2.72 -7.93 -20.96
N PRO A 52 -3.11 -9.22 -21.09
CA PRO A 52 -3.69 -9.72 -22.33
C PRO A 52 -5.07 -9.11 -22.60
N CYS A 53 -5.39 -8.99 -23.87
CA CYS A 53 -6.65 -8.50 -24.40
C CYS A 53 -7.20 -9.43 -25.47
N THR A 54 -8.52 -9.50 -25.63
CA THR A 54 -9.15 -10.16 -26.79
C THR A 54 -9.22 -9.20 -27.98
N ASP A 55 -9.31 -9.72 -29.20
CA ASP A 55 -9.32 -8.87 -30.40
C ASP A 55 -10.70 -8.30 -30.75
N ALA A 56 -11.79 -9.09 -30.61
CA ALA A 56 -13.16 -8.65 -30.93
C ALA A 56 -14.25 -9.45 -30.17
N PRO A 57 -15.08 -8.82 -29.31
CA PRO A 57 -14.89 -7.46 -28.78
C PRO A 57 -13.59 -7.39 -27.95
N ARG A 58 -12.98 -6.20 -27.88
CA ARG A 58 -11.77 -6.00 -27.10
C ARG A 58 -12.11 -6.01 -25.60
N ASN A 59 -11.59 -7.00 -24.89
CA ASN A 59 -11.66 -7.09 -23.43
C ASN A 59 -10.25 -7.30 -22.90
N CYS A 60 -9.76 -6.40 -22.05
CA CYS A 60 -8.46 -6.51 -21.41
C CYS A 60 -8.62 -6.94 -19.95
N VAL A 61 -7.67 -7.74 -19.45
CA VAL A 61 -7.65 -8.21 -18.07
C VAL A 61 -6.22 -8.27 -17.58
N TRP A 62 -5.97 -7.78 -16.36
CA TRP A 62 -4.66 -7.92 -15.72
C TRP A 62 -4.58 -9.28 -15.03
N VAL A 63 -3.55 -10.08 -15.31
CA VAL A 63 -3.45 -11.47 -14.80
C VAL A 63 -2.03 -11.85 -14.40
N THR A 64 -1.93 -12.87 -13.56
CA THR A 64 -0.65 -13.58 -13.30
C THR A 64 -0.44 -14.79 -14.21
N SER A 65 -1.46 -15.23 -14.94
CA SER A 65 -1.40 -16.37 -15.85
C SER A 65 -2.40 -16.28 -16.99
N MET A 66 -2.10 -16.92 -18.12
CA MET A 66 -3.03 -17.03 -19.24
C MET A 66 -4.25 -17.89 -18.90
N GLY A 67 -4.10 -18.86 -17.99
CA GLY A 67 -5.21 -19.67 -17.50
C GLY A 67 -6.31 -18.84 -16.83
N GLN A 68 -5.95 -17.76 -16.13
CA GLN A 68 -6.93 -16.82 -15.56
C GLN A 68 -7.65 -16.02 -16.64
N ALA A 69 -6.92 -15.51 -17.63
CA ALA A 69 -7.49 -14.75 -18.73
C ALA A 69 -8.56 -15.58 -19.47
N LEU A 70 -8.23 -16.82 -19.81
CA LEU A 70 -9.13 -17.76 -20.49
C LEU A 70 -10.37 -18.14 -19.66
N ARG A 71 -10.26 -18.22 -18.33
CA ARG A 71 -11.42 -18.43 -17.47
C ARG A 71 -12.35 -17.22 -17.46
N ARG A 72 -11.82 -16.02 -17.65
CA ARG A 72 -12.60 -14.79 -17.57
C ARG A 72 -13.34 -14.47 -18.87
N PHE A 73 -12.67 -14.70 -20.00
CA PHE A 73 -13.22 -14.50 -21.34
C PHE A 73 -12.94 -15.74 -22.19
N ASP A 74 -13.99 -16.49 -22.52
CA ASP A 74 -13.87 -17.68 -23.38
C ASP A 74 -13.74 -17.22 -24.84
N GLN A 75 -12.49 -17.00 -25.28
CA GLN A 75 -12.15 -16.49 -26.60
C GLN A 75 -10.90 -17.17 -27.15
N THR A 76 -10.86 -17.34 -28.48
CA THR A 76 -9.79 -18.07 -29.18
C THR A 76 -8.59 -17.22 -29.55
N LEU A 77 -8.75 -15.89 -29.63
CA LEU A 77 -7.70 -14.96 -30.08
C LEU A 77 -7.44 -13.89 -29.02
N TRP A 78 -6.17 -13.79 -28.65
CA TRP A 78 -5.66 -12.88 -27.63
C TRP A 78 -4.43 -12.15 -28.14
N SER A 79 -4.39 -10.84 -27.87
CA SER A 79 -3.25 -9.97 -28.03
C SER A 79 -2.70 -9.58 -26.66
N GLY A 80 -1.41 -9.82 -26.39
CA GLY A 80 -0.82 -9.59 -25.06
C GLY A 80 0.69 -9.83 -25.04
N PRO A 81 1.39 -9.49 -23.95
CA PRO A 81 2.85 -9.54 -23.90
C PRO A 81 3.36 -10.99 -23.94
N GLY A 82 3.81 -11.46 -25.11
CA GLY A 82 4.58 -12.69 -25.31
C GLY A 82 3.97 -13.98 -24.73
N ASP A 83 4.81 -15.00 -24.51
CA ASP A 83 4.46 -16.31 -23.96
C ASP A 83 4.07 -16.21 -22.46
N LEU A 84 2.92 -15.61 -22.14
CA LEU A 84 2.36 -15.67 -20.80
C LEU A 84 1.99 -17.13 -20.46
N ALA A 85 2.59 -17.67 -19.41
CA ALA A 85 2.39 -19.05 -19.01
C ALA A 85 0.93 -19.34 -18.61
N MET A 86 0.48 -20.58 -18.83
CA MET A 86 -0.87 -21.04 -18.47
C MET A 86 -1.12 -21.08 -16.96
N THR A 87 -0.07 -21.14 -16.17
CA THR A 87 -0.11 -21.15 -14.70
C THR A 87 0.77 -20.02 -14.15
N PRO A 88 0.43 -19.46 -12.98
CA PRO A 88 1.25 -18.41 -12.38
C PRO A 88 2.64 -18.96 -11.98
N PRO A 89 3.64 -18.08 -11.80
CA PRO A 89 4.94 -18.46 -11.25
C PRO A 89 4.79 -19.18 -9.90
N ALA A 90 5.74 -20.06 -9.58
CA ALA A 90 5.72 -20.80 -8.33
C ALA A 90 5.66 -19.86 -7.11
N GLY A 91 4.70 -20.09 -6.22
CA GLY A 91 4.47 -19.27 -5.04
C GLY A 91 3.61 -18.02 -5.26
N VAL A 92 3.34 -17.61 -6.50
CA VAL A 92 2.48 -16.47 -6.83
C VAL A 92 1.02 -16.94 -6.95
N PRO A 93 0.04 -16.25 -6.33
CA PRO A 93 -1.35 -16.64 -6.44
C PRO A 93 -1.87 -16.42 -7.86
N ASP A 94 -2.84 -17.23 -8.24
CA ASP A 94 -3.50 -17.14 -9.53
C ASP A 94 -4.56 -16.03 -9.48
N VAL A 95 -4.26 -14.86 -10.05
CA VAL A 95 -5.01 -13.62 -9.86
C VAL A 95 -5.41 -13.02 -11.19
N ALA A 96 -6.62 -12.44 -11.24
CA ALA A 96 -7.05 -11.57 -12.32
C ALA A 96 -7.69 -10.28 -11.77
N PHE A 97 -7.59 -9.20 -12.52
CA PHE A 97 -8.30 -7.95 -12.29
C PHE A 97 -8.84 -7.42 -13.61
N ASP A 98 -10.16 -7.39 -13.74
CA ASP A 98 -10.86 -7.01 -14.98
C ASP A 98 -11.36 -5.57 -14.97
N GLY A 99 -10.95 -4.78 -13.96
CA GLY A 99 -11.41 -3.41 -13.78
C GLY A 99 -12.61 -3.27 -12.87
N GLU A 100 -13.45 -4.29 -12.75
CA GLU A 100 -14.63 -4.30 -11.89
C GLU A 100 -14.41 -5.10 -10.61
N ALA A 101 -13.55 -6.12 -10.66
CA ALA A 101 -13.33 -7.02 -9.54
C ALA A 101 -11.90 -7.55 -9.52
N LEU A 102 -11.44 -7.84 -8.30
CA LEU A 102 -10.31 -8.72 -8.06
C LEU A 102 -10.79 -10.18 -8.05
N VAL A 103 -10.12 -11.04 -8.78
CA VAL A 103 -10.36 -12.49 -8.78
C VAL A 103 -9.12 -13.19 -8.23
N VAL A 104 -9.29 -14.06 -7.24
CA VAL A 104 -8.22 -14.89 -6.67
C VAL A 104 -8.65 -16.35 -6.76
N GLY A 105 -7.93 -17.14 -7.55
CA GLY A 105 -8.36 -18.48 -7.94
C GLY A 105 -9.67 -18.41 -8.71
N THR A 106 -10.76 -18.89 -8.10
CA THR A 106 -12.13 -18.83 -8.65
C THR A 106 -13.04 -17.84 -7.91
N GLN A 107 -12.55 -17.22 -6.84
CA GLN A 107 -13.35 -16.29 -6.03
C GLN A 107 -13.27 -14.88 -6.61
N ARG A 108 -14.42 -14.24 -6.78
CA ARG A 108 -14.55 -12.88 -7.31
C ARG A 108 -14.91 -11.91 -6.19
N TRP A 109 -14.24 -10.78 -6.15
CA TRP A 109 -14.38 -9.70 -5.18
C TRP A 109 -14.67 -8.39 -5.93
N PRO A 110 -15.94 -7.98 -6.06
CA PRO A 110 -16.31 -6.75 -6.76
C PRO A 110 -15.81 -5.50 -6.05
N LEU A 111 -15.32 -4.51 -6.80
CA LEU A 111 -14.96 -3.19 -6.26
C LEU A 111 -16.17 -2.44 -5.71
N SER A 112 -17.36 -2.65 -6.28
CA SER A 112 -18.61 -2.07 -5.79
C SER A 112 -18.89 -2.42 -4.33
N ASP A 113 -18.41 -3.59 -3.89
CA ASP A 113 -18.64 -4.14 -2.55
C ASP A 113 -17.44 -3.89 -1.63
N ALA A 114 -16.39 -3.24 -2.12
CA ALA A 114 -15.19 -2.98 -1.36
C ALA A 114 -15.44 -1.96 -0.25
N ILE A 115 -14.83 -2.20 0.91
CA ILE A 115 -14.80 -1.23 1.99
C ILE A 115 -13.84 -0.12 1.59
N ASN A 116 -14.36 1.08 1.37
CA ASN A 116 -13.55 2.22 1.02
C ASN A 116 -12.99 2.87 2.29
N LEU A 117 -11.67 2.86 2.42
CA LEU A 117 -10.93 3.47 3.51
C LEU A 117 -10.23 4.77 3.07
N ALA A 118 -10.44 5.21 1.84
CA ALA A 118 -9.95 6.49 1.34
C ALA A 118 -10.81 7.64 1.90
N PRO A 119 -10.20 8.77 2.30
CA PRO A 119 -10.97 9.92 2.76
C PRO A 119 -11.79 10.53 1.62
N ALA A 120 -12.84 11.28 1.95
CA ALA A 120 -13.85 11.80 1.01
C ALA A 120 -13.33 12.33 -0.36
N PRO A 121 -12.27 13.16 -0.45
CA PRO A 121 -11.77 13.63 -1.75
C PRO A 121 -11.16 12.54 -2.64
N TRP A 122 -10.91 11.35 -2.09
CA TRP A 122 -10.27 10.20 -2.75
C TRP A 122 -11.15 8.95 -2.72
N HIS A 123 -12.40 9.08 -2.27
CA HIS A 123 -13.30 7.95 -2.16
C HIS A 123 -13.66 7.44 -3.56
N ASP A 124 -13.09 6.31 -3.95
CA ASP A 124 -13.31 5.72 -5.28
C ASP A 124 -13.45 4.19 -5.25
N ASN A 125 -14.69 3.71 -5.37
CA ASN A 125 -15.03 2.30 -5.61
C ASN A 125 -15.46 2.05 -7.07
N ALA A 126 -15.28 3.03 -7.96
CA ALA A 126 -15.73 2.90 -9.33
C ALA A 126 -14.88 1.86 -10.09
N PRO A 127 -15.48 1.19 -11.08
CA PRO A 127 -14.73 0.38 -12.03
C PRO A 127 -13.62 1.17 -12.69
N ILE A 128 -12.49 0.49 -12.91
CA ILE A 128 -11.32 1.03 -13.60
C ILE A 128 -11.28 0.36 -14.97
N ALA A 129 -11.34 1.10 -16.06
CA ALA A 129 -11.11 0.49 -17.37
C ALA A 129 -9.71 -0.14 -17.40
N ALA A 130 -9.60 -1.42 -17.74
CA ALA A 130 -8.33 -2.16 -17.69
C ALA A 130 -7.27 -1.48 -18.58
N GLU A 131 -7.67 -0.89 -19.71
CA GLU A 131 -6.76 -0.16 -20.61
C GLU A 131 -6.24 1.17 -20.03
N ASN A 132 -6.92 1.73 -19.03
CA ASN A 132 -6.47 2.95 -18.34
C ASN A 132 -5.44 2.63 -17.24
N VAL A 133 -4.99 1.39 -17.12
CA VAL A 133 -3.91 1.00 -16.20
C VAL A 133 -2.59 0.97 -16.98
N ALA A 134 -1.59 1.68 -16.48
CA ALA A 134 -0.24 1.68 -17.03
C ALA A 134 0.55 0.45 -16.56
N VAL A 135 0.50 0.20 -15.25
CA VAL A 135 1.22 -0.87 -14.56
C VAL A 135 0.37 -1.36 -13.41
N MET A 136 0.33 -2.68 -13.22
CA MET A 136 -0.26 -3.31 -12.04
C MET A 136 0.74 -4.25 -11.41
N THR A 137 1.02 -4.04 -10.11
CA THR A 137 1.93 -4.88 -9.34
C THR A 137 1.17 -5.60 -8.24
N LEU A 138 1.26 -6.92 -8.24
CA LEU A 138 0.67 -7.82 -7.26
C LEU A 138 1.61 -8.04 -6.07
N TRP A 139 1.08 -7.88 -4.87
CA TRP A 139 1.72 -8.23 -3.61
C TRP A 139 0.87 -9.29 -2.91
N HIS A 140 1.51 -10.25 -2.24
CA HIS A 140 0.77 -11.28 -1.53
C HIS A 140 1.52 -11.84 -0.33
N ARG A 141 0.74 -12.34 0.64
CA ARG A 141 1.24 -13.12 1.78
C ARG A 141 0.11 -13.97 2.34
N GLY A 142 0.30 -15.28 2.37
CA GLY A 142 -0.76 -16.21 2.76
C GLY A 142 -2.00 -16.01 1.87
N SER A 143 -3.15 -15.78 2.49
CA SER A 143 -4.42 -15.48 1.81
C SER A 143 -4.60 -14.01 1.42
N SER A 144 -3.70 -13.13 1.85
CA SER A 144 -3.79 -11.70 1.57
C SER A 144 -3.19 -11.38 0.21
N VAL A 145 -3.90 -10.56 -0.56
CA VAL A 145 -3.51 -10.11 -1.90
C VAL A 145 -3.69 -8.60 -1.94
N CYS A 146 -2.71 -7.88 -2.47
CA CYS A 146 -2.77 -6.44 -2.64
C CYS A 146 -2.31 -6.05 -4.05
N LEU A 147 -2.96 -5.06 -4.64
CA LEU A 147 -2.62 -4.52 -5.95
C LEU A 147 -2.21 -3.06 -5.83
N ASP A 148 -1.02 -2.74 -6.35
CA ASP A 148 -0.63 -1.39 -6.69
C ASP A 148 -1.04 -1.13 -8.15
N ILE A 149 -1.99 -0.21 -8.36
CA ILE A 149 -2.57 0.09 -9.66
C ILE A 149 -2.18 1.51 -10.06
N ARG A 150 -1.28 1.63 -11.04
CA ARG A 150 -0.87 2.93 -11.62
C ARG A 150 -1.66 3.17 -12.89
N GLN A 151 -2.45 4.23 -12.92
CA GLN A 151 -3.31 4.55 -14.08
C GLN A 151 -2.60 5.46 -15.08
N VAL A 152 -2.97 5.32 -16.36
CA VAL A 152 -2.76 6.34 -17.39
C VAL A 152 -3.96 7.27 -17.33
N SER A 153 -3.79 8.45 -16.77
CA SER A 153 -4.83 9.48 -16.70
C SER A 153 -4.21 10.86 -16.85
N SER A 154 -5.03 11.90 -16.88
CA SER A 154 -4.57 13.27 -16.72
C SER A 154 -5.05 13.81 -15.39
N GLY A 155 -4.20 14.49 -14.63
CA GLY A 155 -4.62 15.22 -13.44
C GLY A 155 -4.27 14.50 -12.15
N LYS A 156 -5.26 13.94 -11.43
CA LYS A 156 -5.03 13.28 -10.14
C LYS A 156 -4.83 11.77 -10.25
N GLY A 157 -5.43 11.13 -11.27
CA GLY A 157 -5.42 9.68 -11.44
C GLY A 157 -4.09 9.11 -11.92
N ASP A 158 -3.28 9.89 -12.64
CA ASP A 158 -1.90 9.55 -13.04
C ASP A 158 -0.88 9.80 -11.93
N ARG A 159 -1.18 10.71 -11.01
CA ARG A 159 -0.26 11.09 -9.94
C ARG A 159 -0.14 10.07 -8.83
N TYR A 160 -1.20 9.30 -8.56
CA TYR A 160 -1.27 8.45 -7.37
C TYR A 160 -1.64 7.01 -7.70
N THR A 161 -1.00 6.08 -7.01
CA THR A 161 -1.30 4.65 -7.09
C THR A 161 -2.61 4.36 -6.37
N LYS A 162 -3.55 3.72 -7.05
CA LYS A 162 -4.72 3.14 -6.39
C LYS A 162 -4.32 1.80 -5.76
N VAL A 163 -4.65 1.61 -4.49
CA VAL A 163 -4.27 0.42 -3.74
C VAL A 163 -5.52 -0.37 -3.37
N VAL A 164 -5.57 -1.62 -3.81
CA VAL A 164 -6.67 -2.55 -3.52
C VAL A 164 -6.13 -3.70 -2.70
N LEU A 165 -6.73 -3.97 -1.54
CA LEU A 165 -6.30 -5.01 -0.61
C LEU A 165 -7.44 -6.02 -0.40
N LEU A 166 -7.19 -7.28 -0.69
CA LEU A 166 -7.96 -8.41 -0.17
C LEU A 166 -7.26 -8.95 1.08
N HIS A 167 -7.92 -8.85 2.23
CA HIS A 167 -7.42 -9.34 3.51
C HIS A 167 -8.58 -9.93 4.32
N GLU A 168 -8.37 -11.08 4.97
CA GLU A 168 -9.40 -11.75 5.78
C GLU A 168 -10.78 -11.84 5.10
N LYS A 169 -10.79 -12.20 3.80
CA LYS A 169 -12.00 -12.34 2.97
C LYS A 169 -12.83 -11.05 2.84
N ARG A 170 -12.16 -9.88 2.88
CA ARG A 170 -12.78 -8.59 2.60
C ARG A 170 -11.90 -7.80 1.65
N LEU A 171 -12.54 -7.15 0.69
CA LEU A 171 -11.87 -6.26 -0.25
C LEU A 171 -11.91 -4.82 0.29
N TYR A 172 -10.78 -4.13 0.20
CA TYR A 172 -10.60 -2.77 0.66
C TYR A 172 -10.02 -1.93 -0.48
N VAL A 173 -10.47 -0.68 -0.57
CA VAL A 173 -9.79 0.37 -1.33
C VAL A 173 -9.11 1.29 -0.33
N LEU A 174 -7.80 1.45 -0.43
CA LEU A 174 -7.01 2.28 0.50
C LEU A 174 -6.75 3.68 -0.08
N PRO A 175 -6.42 4.67 0.76
CA PRO A 175 -6.05 6.01 0.30
C PRO A 175 -4.93 5.99 -0.75
N PRO A 176 -5.08 6.71 -1.89
CA PRO A 176 -4.13 6.62 -2.99
C PRO A 176 -2.91 7.53 -2.81
N LEU A 177 -3.02 8.62 -2.04
CA LEU A 177 -1.96 9.64 -1.91
C LEU A 177 -0.69 9.01 -1.37
N PHE A 178 0.32 8.82 -2.22
CA PHE A 178 1.55 8.05 -1.94
C PHE A 178 1.30 6.65 -1.34
N GLY A 179 0.14 6.06 -1.63
CA GLY A 179 -0.23 4.72 -1.19
C GLY A 179 0.54 3.65 -1.97
N THR A 180 0.90 2.57 -1.28
CA THR A 180 1.42 1.33 -1.89
C THR A 180 1.16 0.15 -0.97
N CYS A 181 1.05 -1.05 -1.53
CA CYS A 181 1.01 -2.30 -0.76
C CYS A 181 2.20 -2.44 0.20
N ALA A 182 3.38 -1.92 -0.15
CA ALA A 182 4.56 -1.93 0.72
C ALA A 182 4.37 -1.09 2.00
N ALA A 183 3.42 -0.16 2.01
CA ALA A 183 3.12 0.69 3.16
C ALA A 183 2.17 0.05 4.16
N ILE A 184 1.51 -1.06 3.81
CA ILE A 184 0.56 -1.75 4.67
C ILE A 184 1.33 -2.58 5.69
N ARG A 185 0.95 -2.44 6.96
CA ARG A 185 1.61 -3.11 8.09
C ARG A 185 0.66 -4.05 8.81
N GLU A 186 1.22 -5.10 9.37
CA GLU A 186 0.49 -6.01 10.26
C GLU A 186 -0.07 -5.23 11.45
N ALA A 187 -1.26 -5.61 11.91
CA ALA A 187 -1.83 -5.13 13.16
C ALA A 187 -2.36 -6.31 13.99
N PRO A 188 -2.58 -6.13 15.31
CA PRO A 188 -3.16 -7.16 16.16
C PRO A 188 -4.49 -7.71 15.63
N HIS A 189 -4.86 -8.91 16.09
CA HIS A 189 -6.14 -9.56 15.78
C HIS A 189 -6.38 -9.84 14.27
N HIS A 190 -5.32 -10.17 13.53
CA HIS A 190 -5.39 -10.36 12.07
C HIS A 190 -5.89 -9.12 11.34
N GLY A 191 -5.63 -7.94 11.89
CA GLY A 191 -5.88 -6.67 11.23
C GLY A 191 -4.68 -6.19 10.44
N PHE A 192 -4.85 -5.04 9.80
CA PHE A 192 -3.78 -4.29 9.18
C PHE A 192 -3.86 -2.82 9.58
N SER A 193 -2.74 -2.12 9.40
CA SER A 193 -2.70 -0.66 9.39
C SER A 193 -2.18 -0.15 8.06
N TYR A 194 -2.63 1.03 7.66
CA TYR A 194 -2.31 1.65 6.37
C TYR A 194 -2.09 3.16 6.55
N PRO A 195 -1.28 3.79 5.68
CA PRO A 195 -1.10 5.24 5.73
C PRO A 195 -2.32 5.98 5.15
N SER A 196 -2.77 6.99 5.88
CA SER A 196 -3.68 8.03 5.40
C SER A 196 -2.90 9.33 5.37
N ASN A 197 -2.57 9.77 4.15
CA ASN A 197 -1.68 10.90 3.94
C ASN A 197 -2.46 12.20 3.70
N THR A 198 -1.94 13.31 4.20
CA THR A 198 -2.48 14.66 3.97
C THR A 198 -1.35 15.64 3.67
N TYR A 199 -1.49 16.44 2.62
CA TYR A 199 -0.55 17.54 2.33
C TYR A 199 -0.52 18.58 3.44
N LEU A 200 0.67 19.08 3.75
CA LEU A 200 0.91 20.15 4.71
C LEU A 200 1.39 21.41 3.97
N GLY A 201 1.15 22.57 4.58
CA GLY A 201 1.55 23.88 4.06
C GLY A 201 0.41 24.64 3.39
N ALA A 202 0.62 25.95 3.19
CA ALA A 202 -0.41 26.83 2.63
C ALA A 202 -0.75 26.51 1.17
N GLY A 203 0.23 26.00 0.41
CA GLY A 203 0.07 25.61 -0.99
C GLY A 203 -0.59 24.25 -1.19
N MET A 204 -0.86 23.47 -0.13
CA MET A 204 -1.53 22.17 -0.19
C MET A 204 -0.93 21.26 -1.29
N GLU A 205 -1.76 20.65 -2.15
CA GLU A 205 -1.29 19.77 -3.23
C GLU A 205 -0.48 20.50 -4.33
N SER A 206 -0.65 21.82 -4.49
CA SER A 206 0.05 22.59 -5.54
C SER A 206 1.46 23.02 -5.17
N ASP A 207 1.73 23.21 -3.88
CA ASP A 207 3.04 23.58 -3.33
C ASP A 207 3.10 23.10 -1.87
N PRO A 208 3.29 21.79 -1.66
CA PRO A 208 3.29 21.21 -0.32
C PRO A 208 4.63 21.48 0.38
N GLU A 209 4.55 21.85 1.65
CA GLU A 209 5.71 21.90 2.55
C GLU A 209 6.08 20.49 3.09
N GLY A 210 5.18 19.53 2.92
CA GLY A 210 5.34 18.19 3.45
C GLY A 210 4.05 17.36 3.47
N LEU A 211 4.09 16.27 4.23
CA LEU A 211 2.95 15.39 4.46
C LEU A 211 2.80 15.05 5.94
N GLN A 212 1.56 14.95 6.39
CA GLN A 212 1.21 14.17 7.57
C GLN A 212 0.83 12.77 7.10
N VAL A 213 1.43 11.75 7.71
CA VAL A 213 1.18 10.33 7.45
C VAL A 213 0.58 9.74 8.73
N ASP A 214 -0.73 9.52 8.73
CA ASP A 214 -1.42 8.87 9.83
C ASP A 214 -1.60 7.38 9.52
N TYR A 215 -0.99 6.51 10.32
CA TYR A 215 -1.26 5.08 10.23
C TYR A 215 -2.56 4.75 10.96
N LEU A 216 -3.59 4.37 10.19
CA LEU A 216 -4.89 3.98 10.69
C LEU A 216 -5.04 2.47 10.69
N LEU A 217 -5.75 1.91 11.68
CA LEU A 217 -6.19 0.52 11.64
C LEU A 217 -7.25 0.31 10.55
N SER A 218 -7.50 -0.95 10.19
CA SER A 218 -8.51 -1.40 9.24
C SER A 218 -9.96 -0.99 9.58
N ASP A 219 -10.21 -0.41 10.77
CA ASP A 219 -11.48 0.20 11.14
C ASP A 219 -11.69 1.60 10.53
N GLY A 220 -10.63 2.18 9.94
CA GLY A 220 -10.65 3.49 9.31
C GLY A 220 -10.63 4.68 10.27
N ILE A 221 -10.53 4.44 11.58
CA ILE A 221 -10.73 5.46 12.61
C ILE A 221 -9.54 5.49 13.58
N THR A 222 -9.08 4.33 14.03
CA THR A 222 -8.09 4.24 15.09
C THR A 222 -6.69 4.52 14.54
N ARG A 223 -6.12 5.68 14.88
CA ARG A 223 -4.73 6.02 14.56
C ARG A 223 -3.77 5.36 15.53
N VAL A 224 -2.79 4.63 15.01
CA VAL A 224 -1.75 3.93 15.81
C VAL A 224 -0.40 4.64 15.79
N GLU A 225 -0.07 5.34 14.71
CA GLU A 225 1.17 6.11 14.58
C GLU A 225 0.96 7.34 13.70
N ARG A 226 1.79 8.36 13.88
CA ARG A 226 1.87 9.53 13.01
C ARG A 226 3.31 9.83 12.65
N TYR A 227 3.51 10.23 11.40
CA TYR A 227 4.75 10.77 10.92
C TYR A 227 4.51 12.11 10.24
N ARG A 228 5.47 13.00 10.37
CA ARG A 228 5.57 14.23 9.59
C ARG A 228 6.74 14.11 8.63
N LEU A 229 6.43 14.24 7.35
CA LEU A 229 7.41 14.34 6.29
C LEU A 229 7.57 15.81 5.94
N ARG A 230 8.80 16.33 6.00
CA ARG A 230 9.14 17.68 5.55
C ARG A 230 9.81 17.59 4.19
N PHE A 231 9.43 18.44 3.25
CA PHE A 231 10.06 18.55 1.94
C PHE A 231 11.08 19.69 1.99
N PRO A 232 12.41 19.40 2.03
CA PRO A 232 13.42 20.45 2.03
C PRO A 232 13.47 21.21 0.71
N ASP A 233 13.08 20.53 -0.37
CA ASP A 233 12.92 21.07 -1.72
C ASP A 233 11.47 20.87 -2.15
N HIS A 234 10.71 21.97 -2.27
CA HIS A 234 9.29 21.93 -2.60
C HIS A 234 9.03 21.45 -4.04
N ASP A 235 10.02 21.61 -4.94
CA ASP A 235 9.94 21.15 -6.33
C ASP A 235 10.16 19.63 -6.44
N ASN A 236 10.62 18.97 -5.36
CA ASN A 236 10.90 17.54 -5.34
C ASN A 236 10.33 16.84 -4.09
N PRO A 237 9.01 16.54 -4.07
CA PRO A 237 8.35 15.89 -2.93
C PRO A 237 8.79 14.44 -2.67
N PHE A 238 9.66 13.87 -3.52
CA PHE A 238 10.22 12.53 -3.32
C PHE A 238 11.44 12.52 -2.40
N VAL A 239 12.04 13.68 -2.14
CA VAL A 239 13.13 13.85 -1.18
C VAL A 239 12.59 14.51 0.07
N PHE A 240 12.63 13.80 1.19
CA PHE A 240 11.99 14.27 2.42
C PHE A 240 12.70 13.81 3.68
N GLU A 241 12.48 14.56 4.76
CA GLU A 241 12.88 14.18 6.10
C GLU A 241 11.65 13.70 6.87
N ALA A 242 11.72 12.50 7.43
CA ALA A 242 10.66 11.93 8.24
C ALA A 242 10.95 12.06 9.73
N MET A 243 9.95 12.47 10.48
CA MET A 243 9.95 12.51 11.93
C MET A 243 8.70 11.82 12.47
N ARG A 244 8.86 10.96 13.47
CA ARG A 244 7.72 10.38 14.20
C ARG A 244 7.18 11.39 15.20
N GLU A 245 5.86 11.50 15.29
CA GLU A 245 5.14 12.35 16.27
C GLU A 245 4.47 11.52 17.37
#